data_AF-H8H2P1-F1
#
_entry.id   AF-H8H2P1-F1
#
_cell.length_a   1.000
_cell.length_b   1.000
_cell.length_c   1.000
_cell.angle_alpha   90.00
_cell.angle_beta   90.00
_cell.angle_gamma   90.00
#
_symmetry.space_group_name_H-M   'P 1'
#
loop_
_entity.id
_entity.type
_entity.pdbx_description
1 polymer ?
#
loop_
_entity_poly.entity_id
_entity_poly.type
_entity_poly.pdbx_seq_one_letter_code
_entity_poly.pdbx_strand_id
1 'polypeptide(L)'
;MTTLRGFLPTVSPRFPLDLQLLPLIEQRAPGLLVSLPEWRHWGGRDRPRLPLFLDSGGYAALHPQARVQAQQGLGQLVLPEGTVLTPQQVHAEQQAWAHTGSTLDFPVPVTCRAEERQQRLVLGLANALWALQQPRTFRLYASVQPGQDLRALLAAHPDGIALGGLAPYSQDRSFPHHEIQRVRDALPPHLPLHVYGLGHPLSVQTAFAAGATSVDSSSPQRTAVAGHAWDGTHWPSPSAAERLSLAQRNLDQLLPPSPARGPNQLLTWPTGTGKTWTALQRARTVLTQGLKVLLLVPTRALASEVAQTWAAALPEACVQAYTRDIAQPAHYRRSDVLILTTERLFLLLRQWERHHAWMAQVGLLIIDEFRLIADASRGATLDATSTLWCVLFPTVPLLAPTATCGNPDVIARWLAAEHDPGCPRIVLLT
;
A
#
# COMPACT_ATOMS: atom_id res chain seq x y z
N MET A 1 -18.04 -13.46 4.21
CA MET A 1 -16.91 -12.55 3.86
C MET A 1 -17.41 -11.13 3.75
N THR A 2 -16.71 -10.16 4.33
CA THR A 2 -17.10 -8.74 4.28
C THR A 2 -16.96 -8.19 2.86
N THR A 3 -17.66 -7.10 2.52
CA THR A 3 -17.47 -6.44 1.22
C THR A 3 -16.26 -5.51 1.32
N LEU A 4 -15.33 -5.61 0.37
CA LEU A 4 -14.23 -4.64 0.26
C LEU A 4 -14.79 -3.30 -0.25
N ARG A 5 -14.55 -2.21 0.48
CA ARG A 5 -15.08 -0.87 0.21
C ARG A 5 -13.96 0.16 0.20
N GLY A 6 -13.93 1.02 -0.81
CA GLY A 6 -12.89 2.03 -0.97
C GLY A 6 -11.87 1.69 -2.07
N PHE A 7 -10.74 2.40 -2.06
CA PHE A 7 -9.67 2.20 -3.02
C PHE A 7 -8.84 0.94 -2.70
N LEU A 8 -8.62 0.09 -3.69
CA LEU A 8 -7.82 -1.12 -3.61
C LEU A 8 -6.54 -0.91 -4.43
N PRO A 9 -5.37 -0.68 -3.80
CA PRO A 9 -4.12 -0.57 -4.55
C PRO A 9 -3.87 -1.84 -5.36
N THR A 10 -3.59 -1.67 -6.66
CA THR A 10 -3.21 -2.78 -7.53
C THR A 10 -1.70 -2.97 -7.41
N VAL A 11 -1.25 -4.17 -7.04
CA VAL A 11 0.18 -4.46 -6.85
C VAL A 11 0.62 -5.68 -7.64
N SER A 12 1.88 -5.68 -8.04
CA SER A 12 2.55 -6.83 -8.64
C SER A 12 3.88 -7.12 -7.95
N PRO A 13 4.18 -8.40 -7.63
CA PRO A 13 5.44 -8.77 -7.00
C PRO A 13 6.65 -8.63 -7.94
N ARG A 14 6.41 -8.36 -9.23
CA ARG A 14 7.47 -8.13 -10.23
C ARG A 14 8.02 -6.71 -10.17
N PHE A 15 7.31 -5.78 -9.52
CA PHE A 15 7.75 -4.40 -9.37
C PHE A 15 8.25 -4.16 -7.93
N PRO A 16 9.55 -3.88 -7.73
CA PRO A 16 10.12 -3.67 -6.40
C PRO A 16 9.42 -2.57 -5.58
N LEU A 17 8.98 -1.49 -6.23
CA LEU A 17 8.24 -0.40 -5.59
C LEU A 17 6.94 -0.88 -4.94
N ASP A 18 6.21 -1.78 -5.59
CA ASP A 18 4.94 -2.31 -5.08
C ASP A 18 5.14 -3.14 -3.82
N LEU A 19 6.18 -3.99 -3.80
CA LEU A 19 6.57 -4.77 -2.63
C LEU A 19 7.04 -3.88 -1.47
N GLN A 20 7.73 -2.79 -1.79
CA GLN A 20 8.09 -1.79 -0.80
C GLN A 20 6.83 -1.12 -0.23
N LEU A 21 5.85 -0.74 -1.04
CA LEU A 21 4.62 -0.11 -0.55
C LEU A 21 3.72 -1.03 0.28
N LEU A 22 3.86 -2.36 0.14
CA LEU A 22 2.97 -3.35 0.75
C LEU A 22 2.71 -3.15 2.26
N PRO A 23 3.70 -2.90 3.14
CA PRO A 23 3.44 -2.71 4.56
C PRO A 23 2.61 -1.46 4.88
N LEU A 24 2.70 -0.42 4.04
CA LEU A 24 1.88 0.81 4.18
C LEU A 24 0.46 0.56 3.69
N ILE A 25 0.33 -0.18 2.59
CA ILE A 25 -0.95 -0.63 2.07
C ILE A 25 -1.65 -1.50 3.12
N GLU A 26 -0.95 -2.46 3.73
CA GLU A 26 -1.46 -3.36 4.78
C GLU A 26 -2.00 -2.65 6.02
N GLN A 27 -1.53 -1.44 6.32
CA GLN A 27 -1.99 -0.67 7.47
C GLN A 27 -3.30 0.08 7.22
N ARG A 28 -3.59 0.44 5.97
CA ARG A 28 -4.60 1.45 5.65
C ARG A 28 -5.63 1.01 4.61
N ALA A 29 -5.21 0.16 3.68
CA ALA A 29 -6.09 -0.28 2.61
C ALA A 29 -7.09 -1.32 3.13
N PRO A 30 -8.35 -1.26 2.67
CA PRO A 30 -9.39 -2.22 3.05
C PRO A 30 -9.17 -3.61 2.43
N GLY A 31 -8.32 -3.67 1.39
CA GLY A 31 -7.97 -4.87 0.65
C GLY A 31 -6.94 -4.52 -0.43
N LEU A 32 -6.47 -5.54 -1.13
CA LEU A 32 -5.42 -5.43 -2.14
C LEU A 32 -5.89 -6.08 -3.45
N LEU A 33 -5.68 -5.42 -4.58
CA LEU A 33 -5.94 -6.04 -5.89
C LEU A 33 -4.64 -6.61 -6.48
N VAL A 34 -4.69 -7.87 -6.91
CA VAL A 34 -3.60 -8.53 -7.62
C VAL A 34 -4.21 -9.32 -8.77
N SER A 35 -3.66 -9.21 -9.97
CA SER A 35 -4.13 -10.06 -11.05
C SER A 35 -3.61 -11.49 -10.91
N LEU A 36 -4.39 -12.47 -11.34
CA LEU A 36 -4.01 -13.88 -11.22
C LEU A 36 -2.63 -14.21 -11.84
N PRO A 37 -2.25 -13.68 -13.01
CA PRO A 37 -0.90 -13.86 -13.56
C PRO A 37 0.20 -13.31 -12.64
N GLU A 38 -0.03 -12.17 -11.98
CA GLU A 38 0.92 -11.58 -11.03
C GLU A 38 1.00 -12.39 -9.74
N TRP A 39 -0.15 -12.90 -9.26
CA TRP A 39 -0.22 -13.74 -8.07
C TRP A 39 0.61 -15.02 -8.20
N ARG A 40 0.66 -15.63 -9.39
CA ARG A 40 1.49 -16.82 -9.66
C ARG A 40 2.99 -16.57 -9.46
N HIS A 41 3.44 -15.32 -9.59
CA HIS A 41 4.83 -14.94 -9.36
C HIS A 41 5.14 -14.67 -7.86
N TRP A 42 4.15 -14.75 -6.98
CA TRP A 42 4.31 -14.44 -5.57
C TRP A 42 4.95 -15.60 -4.80
N GLY A 43 6.21 -15.41 -4.35
CA GLY A 43 6.94 -16.39 -3.53
C GLY A 43 6.39 -16.56 -2.11
N GLY A 44 6.44 -17.78 -1.58
CA GLY A 44 5.67 -18.20 -0.39
C GLY A 44 6.00 -17.59 0.99
N ARG A 45 6.97 -16.67 1.13
CA ARG A 45 7.38 -16.16 2.47
C ARG A 45 6.86 -14.77 2.85
N ASP A 46 6.40 -13.96 1.90
CA ASP A 46 5.98 -12.56 2.11
C ASP A 46 4.64 -12.26 1.44
N ARG A 47 3.63 -13.11 1.69
CA ARG A 47 2.27 -12.89 1.16
C ARG A 47 1.54 -11.76 1.90
N PRO A 48 0.68 -11.00 1.20
CA PRO A 48 -0.09 -9.93 1.82
C PRO A 48 -0.99 -10.46 2.93
N ARG A 49 -1.14 -9.68 3.99
CA ARG A 49 -2.04 -9.97 5.12
C ARG A 49 -3.46 -9.46 4.91
N LEU A 50 -3.66 -8.62 3.89
CA LEU A 50 -4.96 -8.06 3.55
C LEU A 50 -5.85 -9.06 2.79
N PRO A 51 -7.18 -8.89 2.86
CA PRO A 51 -8.09 -9.54 1.92
C PRO A 51 -7.68 -9.29 0.46
N LEU A 52 -7.52 -10.36 -0.31
CA LEU A 52 -7.12 -10.30 -1.71
C LEU A 52 -8.33 -10.21 -2.63
N PHE A 53 -8.38 -9.16 -3.45
CA PHE A 53 -9.16 -9.14 -4.68
C PHE A 53 -8.27 -9.73 -5.79
N LEU A 54 -8.56 -10.95 -6.23
CA LEU A 54 -7.86 -11.58 -7.35
C LEU A 54 -8.65 -11.41 -8.64
N ASP A 55 -8.23 -10.51 -9.52
CA ASP A 55 -8.82 -10.44 -10.86
C ASP A 55 -8.42 -11.66 -11.70
N SER A 56 -9.10 -11.87 -12.83
CA SER A 56 -8.87 -13.03 -13.71
C SER A 56 -7.58 -12.98 -14.55
N GLY A 57 -6.93 -11.82 -14.66
CA GLY A 57 -5.87 -11.56 -15.63
C GLY A 57 -6.36 -11.27 -17.05
N GLY A 58 -7.68 -11.13 -17.26
CA GLY A 58 -8.29 -10.88 -18.58
C GLY A 58 -7.73 -9.67 -19.33
N TYR A 59 -7.17 -8.69 -18.61
CA TYR A 59 -6.49 -7.52 -19.21
C TYR A 59 -5.35 -7.90 -20.16
N ALA A 60 -4.73 -9.08 -20.00
CA ALA A 60 -3.70 -9.56 -20.91
C ALA A 60 -4.22 -9.78 -22.35
N ALA A 61 -5.54 -9.83 -22.55
CA ALA A 61 -6.19 -9.81 -23.86
C ALA A 61 -6.03 -8.48 -24.63
N LEU A 62 -5.45 -7.44 -23.99
CA LEU A 62 -5.05 -6.19 -24.63
C LEU A 62 -3.67 -6.30 -25.31
N HIS A 63 -2.91 -7.36 -25.05
CA HIS A 63 -1.63 -7.56 -25.73
C HIS A 63 -1.85 -7.84 -27.23
N PRO A 64 -1.13 -7.19 -28.16
CA PRO A 64 -1.40 -7.28 -29.60
C PRO A 64 -1.35 -8.70 -30.20
N GLN A 65 -0.54 -9.57 -29.59
CA GLN A 65 -0.38 -10.97 -30.02
C GLN A 65 -1.24 -11.96 -29.23
N ALA A 66 -1.99 -11.50 -28.21
CA ALA A 66 -2.89 -12.37 -27.46
C ALA A 66 -4.16 -12.68 -28.28
N ARG A 67 -4.73 -13.86 -28.09
CA ARG A 67 -5.91 -14.32 -28.84
C ARG A 67 -7.01 -14.77 -27.90
N VAL A 68 -8.21 -14.24 -28.11
CA VAL A 68 -9.43 -14.72 -27.46
C VAL A 68 -10.04 -15.80 -28.34
N GLN A 69 -10.28 -16.99 -27.79
CA GLN A 69 -10.78 -18.14 -28.53
C GLN A 69 -11.97 -18.77 -27.80
N ALA A 70 -12.90 -19.32 -28.56
CA ALA A 70 -13.99 -20.12 -28.02
C ALA A 70 -13.55 -21.58 -27.93
N GLN A 71 -13.71 -22.20 -26.76
CA GLN A 71 -13.52 -23.64 -26.55
C GLN A 71 -14.66 -24.16 -25.68
N GLN A 72 -15.40 -25.15 -26.20
CA GLN A 72 -16.55 -25.77 -25.50
C GLN A 72 -17.60 -24.75 -25.01
N GLY A 73 -17.84 -23.69 -25.79
CA GLY A 73 -18.81 -22.63 -25.44
C GLY A 73 -18.29 -21.59 -24.45
N LEU A 74 -17.05 -21.71 -23.97
CA LEU A 74 -16.39 -20.76 -23.09
C LEU A 74 -15.26 -20.01 -23.81
N GLY A 75 -14.93 -18.83 -23.33
CA GLY A 75 -13.79 -18.05 -23.81
C GLY A 75 -12.51 -18.40 -23.07
N GLN A 76 -11.43 -18.63 -23.80
CA GLN A 76 -10.08 -18.73 -23.27
C GLN A 76 -9.16 -17.67 -23.88
N LEU A 77 -8.16 -17.26 -23.11
CA LEU A 77 -7.14 -16.32 -23.53
C LEU A 77 -5.82 -17.05 -23.76
N VAL A 78 -5.31 -16.98 -24.99
CA VAL A 78 -4.00 -17.50 -25.36
C VAL A 78 -3.01 -16.34 -25.42
N LEU A 79 -1.97 -16.41 -24.60
CA LEU A 79 -0.89 -15.42 -24.53
C LEU A 79 0.24 -15.76 -25.53
N PRO A 80 1.08 -14.78 -25.92
CA PRO A 80 2.12 -14.96 -26.93
C PRO A 80 3.14 -16.06 -26.60
N GLU A 81 3.45 -16.24 -25.31
CA GLU A 81 4.35 -17.27 -24.80
C GLU A 81 3.73 -18.68 -24.76
N GLY A 82 2.47 -18.83 -25.20
CA GLY A 82 1.76 -20.10 -25.24
C GLY A 82 0.94 -20.41 -23.98
N THR A 83 1.03 -19.58 -22.94
CA THR A 83 0.18 -19.70 -21.75
C THR A 83 -1.29 -19.55 -22.13
N VAL A 84 -2.13 -20.48 -21.67
CA VAL A 84 -3.59 -20.39 -21.83
C VAL A 84 -4.22 -20.10 -20.47
N LEU A 85 -5.11 -19.11 -20.44
CA LEU A 85 -5.96 -18.74 -19.31
C LEU A 85 -7.40 -19.17 -19.63
N THR A 86 -7.91 -20.09 -18.82
CA THR A 86 -9.28 -20.62 -18.92
C THR A 86 -10.11 -20.22 -17.70
N PRO A 87 -11.45 -20.16 -17.82
CA PRO A 87 -12.33 -19.92 -16.67
C PRO A 87 -12.13 -20.93 -15.54
N GLN A 88 -11.84 -22.19 -15.88
CA GLN A 88 -11.59 -23.28 -14.94
C GLN A 88 -10.34 -23.01 -14.09
N GLN A 89 -9.23 -22.64 -14.74
CA GLN A 89 -7.99 -22.32 -14.04
C GLN A 89 -8.15 -21.08 -13.15
N VAL A 90 -8.78 -20.03 -13.67
CA VAL A 90 -9.06 -18.81 -12.91
C VAL A 90 -9.89 -19.11 -11.67
N HIS A 91 -10.99 -19.87 -11.81
CA HIS A 91 -11.85 -20.24 -10.68
C HIS A 91 -11.12 -21.09 -9.65
N ALA A 92 -10.35 -22.09 -10.09
CA ALA A 92 -9.61 -22.98 -9.19
C ALA A 92 -8.55 -22.22 -8.37
N GLU A 93 -7.85 -21.27 -8.98
CA GLU A 93 -6.85 -20.46 -8.27
C GLU A 93 -7.48 -19.43 -7.34
N GLN A 94 -8.58 -18.79 -7.74
CA GLN A 94 -9.34 -17.90 -6.86
C GLN A 94 -9.92 -18.68 -5.67
N GLN A 95 -10.37 -19.92 -5.88
CA GLN A 95 -10.87 -20.79 -4.81
C GLN A 95 -9.82 -21.07 -3.73
N ALA A 96 -8.53 -21.08 -4.10
CA ALA A 96 -7.44 -21.33 -3.16
C ALA A 96 -7.00 -20.08 -2.37
N TRP A 97 -7.16 -18.88 -2.93
CA TRP A 97 -6.48 -17.67 -2.42
C TRP A 97 -7.32 -16.41 -2.30
N ALA A 98 -8.40 -16.30 -3.08
CA ALA A 98 -9.16 -15.06 -3.17
C ALA A 98 -10.02 -14.87 -1.92
N HIS A 99 -10.06 -13.64 -1.42
CA HIS A 99 -11.20 -13.18 -0.63
C HIS A 99 -12.36 -12.79 -1.56
N THR A 100 -12.03 -12.03 -2.60
CA THR A 100 -12.93 -11.67 -3.70
C THR A 100 -12.24 -12.00 -5.01
N GLY A 101 -12.93 -12.65 -5.94
CA GLY A 101 -12.44 -12.91 -7.30
C GLY A 101 -13.34 -12.24 -8.33
N SER A 102 -12.86 -12.11 -9.56
CA SER A 102 -13.71 -11.74 -10.70
C SER A 102 -13.60 -12.73 -11.85
N THR A 103 -14.68 -12.86 -12.62
CA THR A 103 -14.76 -13.80 -13.73
C THR A 103 -13.81 -13.44 -14.86
N LEU A 104 -13.33 -14.44 -15.61
CA LEU A 104 -12.51 -14.22 -16.80
C LEU A 104 -13.31 -13.51 -17.90
N ASP A 105 -12.98 -12.24 -18.13
CA ASP A 105 -13.51 -11.42 -19.21
C ASP A 105 -12.41 -10.98 -20.18
N PHE A 106 -12.84 -10.29 -21.23
CA PHE A 106 -11.97 -9.79 -22.28
C PHE A 106 -12.28 -8.31 -22.49
N PRO A 107 -11.41 -7.40 -22.00
CA PRO A 107 -11.59 -5.97 -22.25
C PRO A 107 -11.71 -5.69 -23.74
N VAL A 108 -12.54 -4.70 -24.08
CA VAL A 108 -12.82 -4.31 -25.46
C VAL A 108 -12.05 -3.01 -25.77
N PRO A 109 -10.97 -3.05 -26.56
CA PRO A 109 -10.29 -1.84 -27.00
C PRO A 109 -11.22 -0.91 -27.79
N VAL A 110 -10.98 0.40 -27.71
CA VAL A 110 -11.73 1.40 -28.51
C VAL A 110 -11.57 1.17 -30.02
N THR A 111 -10.42 0.61 -30.43
CA THR A 111 -10.09 0.28 -31.81
C THR A 111 -10.65 -1.07 -32.29
N CYS A 112 -11.35 -1.81 -31.42
CA CYS A 112 -11.84 -3.15 -31.69
C CYS A 112 -12.95 -3.15 -32.77
N ARG A 113 -12.87 -4.08 -33.72
CA ARG A 113 -13.92 -4.25 -34.74
C ARG A 113 -15.22 -4.74 -34.10
N ALA A 114 -16.37 -4.41 -34.69
CA ALA A 114 -17.67 -4.78 -34.14
C ALA A 114 -17.86 -6.28 -33.90
N GLU A 115 -17.35 -7.13 -34.82
CA GLU A 115 -17.40 -8.59 -34.69
C GLU A 115 -16.55 -9.09 -33.51
N GLU A 116 -15.31 -8.61 -33.39
CA GLU A 116 -14.42 -8.98 -32.29
C GLU A 116 -14.97 -8.47 -30.95
N ARG A 117 -15.53 -7.25 -30.91
CA ARG A 117 -16.25 -6.73 -29.75
C ARG A 117 -17.35 -7.69 -29.34
N GLN A 118 -18.23 -8.07 -30.28
CA GLN A 118 -19.33 -8.99 -29.98
C GLN A 118 -18.80 -10.33 -29.46
N GLN A 119 -17.76 -10.89 -30.09
CA GLN A 119 -17.14 -12.13 -29.66
C GLN A 119 -16.61 -12.05 -28.22
N ARG A 120 -15.86 -11.00 -27.88
CA ARG A 120 -15.33 -10.78 -26.52
C ARG A 120 -16.45 -10.67 -25.49
N LEU A 121 -17.51 -9.92 -25.79
CA LEU A 121 -18.65 -9.73 -24.88
C LEU A 121 -19.44 -11.03 -24.66
N VAL A 122 -19.71 -11.80 -25.73
CA VAL A 122 -20.42 -13.09 -25.65
C VAL A 122 -19.62 -14.12 -24.86
N LEU A 123 -18.33 -14.25 -25.15
CA LEU A 123 -17.47 -15.21 -24.45
C LEU A 123 -17.24 -14.82 -22.99
N GLY A 124 -17.09 -13.52 -22.69
CA GLY A 124 -17.01 -13.03 -21.31
C GLY A 124 -18.28 -13.32 -20.51
N LEU A 125 -19.46 -13.13 -21.11
CA LEU A 125 -20.74 -13.49 -20.50
C LEU A 125 -20.84 -14.99 -20.24
N ALA A 126 -20.49 -15.83 -21.22
CA ALA A 126 -20.49 -17.28 -21.07
C ALA A 126 -19.57 -17.74 -19.92
N ASN A 127 -18.37 -17.15 -19.83
CA ASN A 127 -17.43 -17.41 -18.75
C ASN A 127 -18.00 -17.04 -17.37
N ALA A 128 -18.64 -15.88 -17.28
CA ALA A 128 -19.23 -15.42 -16.03
C ALA A 128 -20.39 -16.31 -15.58
N LEU A 129 -21.31 -16.65 -16.47
CA LEU A 129 -22.43 -17.55 -16.16
C LEU A 129 -21.95 -18.94 -15.73
N TRP A 130 -20.93 -19.47 -16.40
CA TRP A 130 -20.34 -20.75 -16.03
C TRP A 130 -19.68 -20.69 -14.64
N ALA A 131 -18.88 -19.66 -14.36
CA ALA A 131 -18.15 -19.52 -13.10
C ALA A 131 -19.08 -19.32 -11.90
N LEU A 132 -20.17 -18.57 -12.08
CA LEU A 132 -21.17 -18.34 -11.03
C LEU A 132 -21.92 -19.61 -10.59
N GLN A 133 -21.99 -20.62 -11.45
CA GLN A 133 -22.58 -21.93 -11.14
C GLN A 133 -21.60 -22.88 -10.43
N GLN A 134 -20.31 -22.54 -10.35
CA GLN A 134 -19.32 -23.39 -9.71
C GLN A 134 -19.35 -23.25 -8.18
N PRO A 135 -19.06 -24.34 -7.43
CA PRO A 135 -18.89 -24.27 -5.99
C PRO A 135 -17.71 -23.35 -5.64
N ARG A 136 -17.89 -22.50 -4.61
CA ARG A 136 -16.87 -21.55 -4.17
C ARG A 136 -16.93 -21.21 -2.69
N THR A 137 -15.80 -20.83 -2.11
CA THR A 137 -15.66 -20.32 -0.74
C THR A 137 -15.25 -18.84 -0.67
N PHE A 138 -15.20 -18.17 -1.82
CA PHE A 138 -14.86 -16.75 -1.96
C PHE A 138 -16.01 -16.00 -2.63
N ARG A 139 -15.99 -14.66 -2.58
CA ARG A 139 -16.97 -13.84 -3.30
C ARG A 139 -16.59 -13.73 -4.76
N LEU A 140 -17.50 -14.08 -5.68
CA LEU A 140 -17.21 -13.99 -7.12
C LEU A 140 -18.00 -12.85 -7.76
N TYR A 141 -17.28 -11.87 -8.30
CA TYR A 141 -17.86 -10.74 -9.02
C TYR A 141 -17.93 -11.07 -10.51
N ALA A 142 -19.07 -10.80 -11.13
CA ALA A 142 -19.19 -10.93 -12.58
C ALA A 142 -18.56 -9.69 -13.26
N SER A 143 -17.57 -9.93 -14.10
CA SER A 143 -16.89 -8.91 -14.88
C SER A 143 -17.76 -8.47 -16.05
N VAL A 144 -17.91 -7.17 -16.23
CA VAL A 144 -18.74 -6.55 -17.28
C VAL A 144 -18.01 -5.39 -17.95
N GLN A 145 -18.45 -5.06 -19.16
CA GLN A 145 -17.90 -4.01 -20.01
C GLN A 145 -18.98 -2.95 -20.33
N PRO A 146 -18.58 -1.75 -20.77
CA PRO A 146 -19.53 -0.67 -21.01
C PRO A 146 -20.64 -1.04 -22.00
N GLY A 147 -21.88 -0.71 -21.64
CA GLY A 147 -23.09 -0.97 -22.43
C GLY A 147 -23.58 -2.43 -22.45
N GLN A 148 -22.97 -3.34 -21.68
CA GLN A 148 -23.49 -4.71 -21.56
C GLN A 148 -24.82 -4.77 -20.80
N ASP A 149 -25.69 -5.70 -21.21
CA ASP A 149 -26.90 -6.09 -20.50
C ASP A 149 -26.54 -6.98 -19.29
N LEU A 150 -27.11 -6.65 -18.13
CA LEU A 150 -26.83 -7.31 -16.86
C LEU A 150 -27.87 -8.36 -16.49
N ARG A 151 -29.01 -8.45 -17.20
CA ARG A 151 -30.15 -9.31 -16.81
C ARG A 151 -29.76 -10.77 -16.59
N ALA A 152 -29.04 -11.35 -17.54
CA ALA A 152 -28.60 -12.75 -17.46
C ALA A 152 -27.63 -12.98 -16.29
N LEU A 153 -26.72 -12.03 -16.05
CA LEU A 153 -25.77 -12.11 -14.93
C LEU A 153 -26.49 -11.99 -13.59
N LEU A 154 -27.40 -11.02 -13.44
CA LEU A 154 -28.15 -10.83 -12.20
C LEU A 154 -29.04 -12.03 -11.87
N ALA A 155 -29.61 -12.69 -12.88
CA ALA A 155 -30.35 -13.94 -12.71
C ALA A 155 -29.46 -15.11 -12.23
N ALA A 156 -28.15 -15.03 -12.44
CA ALA A 156 -27.17 -16.00 -11.93
C ALA A 156 -26.64 -15.65 -10.52
N HIS A 157 -27.21 -14.64 -9.85
CA HIS A 157 -26.95 -14.27 -8.46
C HIS A 157 -25.45 -14.09 -8.10
N PRO A 158 -24.72 -13.17 -8.75
CA PRO A 158 -23.33 -12.89 -8.43
C PRO A 158 -23.18 -12.25 -7.05
N ASP A 159 -21.99 -12.36 -6.45
CA ASP A 159 -21.69 -11.73 -5.16
C ASP A 159 -21.36 -10.23 -5.28
N GLY A 160 -21.20 -9.76 -6.53
CA GLY A 160 -20.90 -8.39 -6.94
C GLY A 160 -20.72 -8.27 -8.45
N ILE A 161 -20.58 -7.04 -8.95
CA ILE A 161 -20.26 -6.74 -10.36
C ILE A 161 -18.90 -6.03 -10.41
N ALA A 162 -18.08 -6.34 -11.40
CA ALA A 162 -16.81 -5.68 -11.65
C ALA A 162 -16.81 -5.05 -13.05
N LEU A 163 -16.85 -3.71 -13.12
CA LEU A 163 -16.97 -2.96 -14.36
C LEU A 163 -15.60 -2.58 -14.91
N GLY A 164 -15.25 -3.14 -16.06
CA GLY A 164 -14.04 -2.85 -16.83
C GLY A 164 -14.24 -1.80 -17.92
N GLY A 165 -13.18 -1.56 -18.70
CA GLY A 165 -13.26 -0.76 -19.93
C GLY A 165 -13.31 0.77 -19.75
N LEU A 166 -13.26 1.27 -18.51
CA LEU A 166 -13.36 2.71 -18.24
C LEU A 166 -12.02 3.46 -18.21
N ALA A 167 -10.91 2.75 -17.95
CA ALA A 167 -9.58 3.35 -17.81
C ALA A 167 -9.14 4.24 -19.01
N PRO A 168 -9.40 3.88 -20.28
CA PRO A 168 -9.08 4.74 -21.43
C PRO A 168 -9.77 6.11 -21.41
N TYR A 169 -10.92 6.21 -20.71
CA TYR A 169 -11.72 7.43 -20.60
C TYR A 169 -11.45 8.18 -19.30
N SER A 170 -10.38 7.85 -18.57
CA SER A 170 -10.10 8.44 -17.25
C SER A 170 -9.86 9.96 -17.27
N GLN A 171 -9.54 10.55 -18.44
CA GLN A 171 -9.42 12.00 -18.64
C GLN A 171 -10.78 12.69 -18.82
N ASP A 172 -11.72 12.05 -19.53
CA ASP A 172 -13.10 12.50 -19.67
C ASP A 172 -13.99 11.78 -18.65
N ARG A 173 -14.17 12.41 -17.50
CA ARG A 173 -14.89 11.82 -16.36
C ARG A 173 -16.39 11.67 -16.60
N SER A 174 -16.94 12.29 -17.64
CA SER A 174 -18.38 12.21 -17.94
C SER A 174 -18.79 10.78 -18.33
N PHE A 175 -17.99 10.12 -19.17
CA PHE A 175 -18.28 8.77 -19.63
C PHE A 175 -18.18 7.72 -18.51
N PRO A 176 -17.10 7.65 -17.70
CA PRO A 176 -17.06 6.79 -16.52
C PRO A 176 -18.19 7.06 -15.54
N HIS A 177 -18.53 8.32 -15.27
CA HIS A 177 -19.65 8.66 -14.37
C HIS A 177 -20.95 8.05 -14.86
N HIS A 178 -21.32 8.33 -16.12
CA HIS A 178 -22.55 7.84 -16.72
C HIS A 178 -22.61 6.32 -16.74
N GLU A 179 -21.52 5.64 -17.12
CA GLU A 179 -21.52 4.19 -17.23
C GLU A 179 -21.56 3.49 -15.86
N ILE A 180 -20.86 4.03 -14.85
CA ILE A 180 -20.93 3.51 -13.48
C ILE A 180 -22.34 3.68 -12.92
N GLN A 181 -22.97 4.85 -13.15
CA GLN A 181 -24.34 5.12 -12.72
C GLN A 181 -25.34 4.19 -13.41
N ARG A 182 -25.23 4.01 -14.73
CA ARG A 182 -26.06 3.06 -15.50
C ARG A 182 -26.00 1.66 -14.92
N VAL A 183 -24.79 1.17 -14.62
CA VAL A 183 -24.62 -0.15 -14.00
C VAL A 183 -25.24 -0.16 -12.61
N ARG A 184 -24.93 0.82 -11.75
CA ARG A 184 -25.47 0.94 -10.40
C ARG A 184 -27.01 0.93 -10.38
N ASP A 185 -27.66 1.69 -11.25
CA ASP A 185 -29.12 1.79 -11.34
C ASP A 185 -29.79 0.44 -11.68
N ALA A 186 -29.06 -0.44 -12.37
CA ALA A 186 -29.51 -1.80 -12.68
C ALA A 186 -29.21 -2.82 -11.57
N LEU A 187 -28.41 -2.48 -10.55
CA LEU A 187 -28.04 -3.41 -9.46
C LEU A 187 -28.98 -3.26 -8.25
N PRO A 188 -29.25 -4.37 -7.53
CA PRO A 188 -29.80 -4.28 -6.17
C PRO A 188 -28.92 -3.39 -5.27
N PRO A 189 -29.49 -2.59 -4.35
CA PRO A 189 -28.72 -1.64 -3.53
C PRO A 189 -27.60 -2.26 -2.69
N HIS A 190 -27.75 -3.51 -2.27
CA HIS A 190 -26.78 -4.23 -1.45
C HIS A 190 -25.64 -4.86 -2.28
N LEU A 191 -25.81 -4.97 -3.60
CA LEU A 191 -24.86 -5.66 -4.46
C LEU A 191 -23.65 -4.73 -4.75
N PRO A 192 -22.42 -5.15 -4.42
CA PRO A 192 -21.25 -4.31 -4.60
C PRO A 192 -20.87 -4.15 -6.07
N LEU A 193 -20.42 -2.94 -6.42
CA LEU A 193 -19.87 -2.60 -7.73
C LEU A 193 -18.39 -2.25 -7.57
N HIS A 194 -17.52 -3.05 -8.15
CA HIS A 194 -16.10 -2.72 -8.31
C HIS A 194 -15.88 -2.05 -9.66
N VAL A 195 -15.01 -1.04 -9.74
CA VAL A 195 -14.67 -0.36 -10.98
C VAL A 195 -13.18 -0.47 -11.24
N TYR A 196 -12.83 -0.99 -12.42
CA TYR A 196 -11.44 -1.27 -12.76
C TYR A 196 -10.65 -0.04 -13.22
N GLY A 197 -9.44 0.10 -12.70
CA GLY A 197 -8.36 0.89 -13.31
C GLY A 197 -8.51 2.40 -13.25
N LEU A 198 -9.42 2.95 -12.45
CA LEU A 198 -9.54 4.39 -12.22
C LEU A 198 -8.74 4.77 -10.97
N GLY A 199 -7.62 5.46 -11.14
CA GLY A 199 -6.75 5.77 -10.00
C GLY A 199 -6.48 7.24 -9.73
N HIS A 200 -6.73 8.16 -10.66
CA HIS A 200 -6.59 9.59 -10.36
C HIS A 200 -7.63 10.01 -9.29
N PRO A 201 -7.28 10.84 -8.27
CA PRO A 201 -8.17 11.17 -7.16
C PRO A 201 -9.56 11.65 -7.59
N LEU A 202 -9.61 12.60 -8.54
CA LEU A 202 -10.89 13.07 -9.10
C LEU A 202 -11.70 11.98 -9.81
N SER A 203 -11.03 11.03 -10.48
CA SER A 203 -11.70 9.92 -11.17
C SER A 203 -12.23 8.88 -10.17
N VAL A 204 -11.48 8.63 -9.09
CA VAL A 204 -11.93 7.79 -7.96
C VAL A 204 -13.14 8.43 -7.25
N GLN A 205 -13.10 9.73 -6.97
CA GLN A 205 -14.23 10.47 -6.41
C GLN A 205 -15.45 10.41 -7.33
N THR A 206 -15.25 10.59 -8.64
CA THR A 206 -16.32 10.48 -9.64
C THR A 206 -16.95 9.09 -9.63
N ALA A 207 -16.14 8.03 -9.53
CA ALA A 207 -16.62 6.65 -9.48
C ALA A 207 -17.46 6.38 -8.22
N PHE A 208 -17.00 6.84 -7.05
CA PHE A 208 -17.78 6.70 -5.82
C PHE A 208 -19.07 7.51 -5.85
N ALA A 209 -19.04 8.74 -6.37
CA ALA A 209 -20.24 9.56 -6.54
C ALA A 209 -21.27 8.90 -7.48
N ALA A 210 -20.81 8.16 -8.50
CA ALA A 210 -21.67 7.39 -9.41
C ALA A 210 -22.15 6.04 -8.82
N GLY A 211 -21.72 5.66 -7.60
CA GLY A 211 -22.19 4.48 -6.90
C GLY A 211 -21.27 3.25 -6.96
N ALA A 212 -19.99 3.43 -7.29
CA ALA A 212 -18.98 2.40 -7.07
C ALA A 212 -18.86 2.08 -5.56
N THR A 213 -18.65 0.82 -5.24
CA THR A 213 -18.36 0.33 -3.88
C THR A 213 -16.87 0.28 -3.62
N SER A 214 -16.10 -0.11 -4.62
CA SER A 214 -14.64 -0.11 -4.59
C SER A 214 -14.07 0.20 -5.97
N VAL A 215 -12.83 0.66 -6.00
CA VAL A 215 -12.11 1.03 -7.23
C VAL A 215 -10.66 0.59 -7.06
N ASP A 216 -9.99 0.11 -8.11
CA ASP A 216 -8.56 -0.20 -8.07
C ASP A 216 -7.75 0.64 -9.08
N SER A 217 -6.45 0.72 -8.83
CA SER A 217 -5.49 1.16 -9.83
C SER A 217 -4.05 0.96 -9.36
N SER A 218 -3.14 0.78 -10.32
CA SER A 218 -1.69 0.94 -10.11
C SER A 218 -1.19 2.35 -10.45
N SER A 219 -2.08 3.31 -10.77
CA SER A 219 -1.65 4.67 -11.11
C SER A 219 -0.86 5.40 -10.02
N PRO A 220 -1.13 5.26 -8.70
CA PRO A 220 -0.29 5.89 -7.69
C PRO A 220 1.20 5.57 -7.85
N GLN A 221 1.49 4.29 -8.11
CA GLN A 221 2.85 3.79 -8.32
C GLN A 221 3.40 4.18 -9.69
N ARG A 222 2.61 4.04 -10.77
CA ARG A 222 3.06 4.43 -12.12
C ARG A 222 3.38 5.92 -12.23
N THR A 223 2.55 6.78 -11.63
CA THR A 223 2.78 8.23 -11.58
C THR A 223 4.06 8.56 -10.80
N ALA A 224 4.33 7.86 -9.71
CA ALA A 224 5.57 8.01 -8.94
C ALA A 224 6.82 7.52 -9.69
N VAL A 225 6.72 6.41 -10.45
CA VAL A 225 7.81 5.95 -11.34
C VAL A 225 8.11 6.98 -12.42
N ALA A 226 7.09 7.68 -12.92
CA ALA A 226 7.24 8.80 -13.83
C ALA A 226 7.73 10.09 -13.15
N GLY A 227 8.06 10.06 -11.86
CA GLY A 227 8.59 11.21 -11.12
C GLY A 227 7.56 12.23 -10.68
N HIS A 228 6.28 11.88 -10.65
CA HIS A 228 5.20 12.81 -10.29
C HIS A 228 4.48 12.38 -9.01
N ALA A 229 3.99 13.37 -8.26
CA ALA A 229 2.92 13.21 -7.29
C ALA A 229 1.73 14.12 -7.63
N TRP A 230 0.53 13.71 -7.23
CA TRP A 230 -0.72 14.43 -7.53
C TRP A 230 -0.89 15.72 -6.73
N ASP A 231 -0.01 16.00 -5.78
CA ASP A 231 0.09 17.30 -5.08
C ASP A 231 0.84 18.35 -5.92
N GLY A 232 1.32 17.99 -7.12
CA GLY A 232 2.08 18.86 -8.02
C GLY A 232 3.60 18.67 -7.95
N THR A 233 4.10 17.84 -7.03
CA THR A 233 5.55 17.53 -6.95
C THR A 233 6.02 16.82 -8.21
N HIS A 234 7.15 17.25 -8.77
CA HIS A 234 7.80 16.59 -9.90
C HIS A 234 9.32 16.51 -9.72
N TRP A 235 9.86 15.30 -9.87
CA TRP A 235 11.29 14.99 -9.87
C TRP A 235 11.64 14.31 -11.20
N PRO A 236 12.45 14.93 -12.08
CA PRO A 236 12.71 14.40 -13.42
C PRO A 236 13.46 13.06 -13.46
N SER A 237 14.21 12.73 -12.41
CA SER A 237 15.01 11.50 -12.35
C SER A 237 15.09 10.99 -10.91
N PRO A 238 13.94 10.54 -10.36
CA PRO A 238 13.87 10.17 -8.96
C PRO A 238 14.60 8.84 -8.74
N SER A 239 15.42 8.81 -7.69
CA SER A 239 15.96 7.61 -7.07
C SER A 239 14.86 6.66 -6.59
N ALA A 240 15.22 5.43 -6.23
CA ALA A 240 14.26 4.45 -5.71
C ALA A 240 13.54 4.96 -4.44
N ALA A 241 14.26 5.66 -3.55
CA ALA A 241 13.70 6.27 -2.34
C ALA A 241 12.71 7.40 -2.66
N GLU A 242 13.04 8.24 -3.62
CA GLU A 242 12.17 9.33 -4.09
C GLU A 242 10.90 8.78 -4.76
N ARG A 243 11.00 7.72 -5.57
CA ARG A 243 9.82 7.05 -6.15
C ARG A 243 8.91 6.47 -5.07
N LEU A 244 9.49 5.87 -4.03
CA LEU A 244 8.74 5.39 -2.88
C LEU A 244 7.99 6.56 -2.21
N SER A 245 8.67 7.67 -1.94
CA SER A 245 8.06 8.86 -1.33
C SER A 245 6.93 9.44 -2.19
N LEU A 246 7.13 9.59 -3.51
CA LEU A 246 6.08 10.03 -4.44
C LEU A 246 4.87 9.08 -4.45
N ALA A 247 5.12 7.76 -4.42
CA ALA A 247 4.05 6.77 -4.43
C ALA A 247 3.23 6.80 -3.14
N GLN A 248 3.89 7.01 -1.99
CA GLN A 248 3.22 7.22 -0.70
C GLN A 248 2.31 8.45 -0.75
N ARG A 249 2.81 9.59 -1.24
CA ARG A 249 2.02 10.83 -1.40
C ARG A 249 0.80 10.63 -2.31
N ASN A 250 0.94 9.85 -3.37
CA ASN A 250 -0.19 9.52 -4.25
C ASN A 250 -1.23 8.62 -3.56
N LEU A 251 -0.77 7.59 -2.85
CA LEU A 251 -1.65 6.72 -2.08
C LEU A 251 -2.37 7.47 -0.94
N ASP A 252 -1.73 8.47 -0.35
CA ASP A 252 -2.33 9.30 0.71
C ASP A 252 -3.60 10.03 0.27
N GLN A 253 -3.73 10.34 -1.02
CA GLN A 253 -4.94 10.97 -1.56
C GLN A 253 -6.11 9.99 -1.76
N LEU A 254 -5.86 8.68 -1.70
CA LEU A 254 -6.86 7.64 -2.04
C LEU A 254 -7.19 6.72 -0.86
N LEU A 255 -6.21 6.46 -0.02
CA LEU A 255 -6.38 5.60 1.15
C LEU A 255 -6.97 6.38 2.31
N PRO A 256 -7.65 5.70 3.25
CA PRO A 256 -8.01 6.31 4.52
C PRO A 256 -6.81 7.03 5.14
N PRO A 257 -7.04 8.18 5.81
CA PRO A 257 -5.96 8.91 6.44
C PRO A 257 -5.23 7.98 7.39
N SER A 258 -3.89 8.03 7.35
CA SER A 258 -3.09 7.42 8.41
C SER A 258 -3.53 8.05 9.75
N PRO A 259 -3.56 7.30 10.87
CA PRO A 259 -3.80 7.89 12.18
C PRO A 259 -2.96 9.16 12.35
N ALA A 260 -3.59 10.23 12.85
CA ALA A 260 -3.04 11.58 12.81
C ALA A 260 -1.58 11.60 13.26
N ARG A 261 -0.70 12.03 12.36
CA ARG A 261 0.72 12.23 12.59
C ARG A 261 0.90 13.19 13.76
N GLY A 262 1.67 12.79 14.76
CA GLY A 262 2.20 13.74 15.73
C GLY A 262 3.27 14.61 15.07
N PRO A 263 3.40 15.90 15.40
CA PRO A 263 4.53 16.71 14.98
C PRO A 263 5.86 16.05 15.39
N ASN A 264 6.94 16.37 14.68
CA ASN A 264 8.27 16.09 15.22
C ASN A 264 8.39 16.88 16.54
N GLN A 265 8.97 16.28 17.57
CA GLN A 265 9.01 16.86 18.91
C GLN A 265 10.44 16.88 19.40
N LEU A 266 10.96 18.07 19.69
CA LEU A 266 12.20 18.25 20.41
C LEU A 266 11.84 18.56 21.87
N LEU A 267 12.20 17.66 22.79
CA LEU A 267 11.98 17.87 24.24
C LEU A 267 13.29 18.32 24.87
N THR A 268 13.34 19.55 25.38
CA THR A 268 14.56 20.14 25.97
C THR A 268 14.45 20.23 27.50
N TRP A 269 14.09 19.13 28.16
CA TRP A 269 13.98 19.10 29.61
C TRP A 269 15.27 18.62 30.30
N PRO A 270 15.60 19.08 31.52
CA PRO A 270 16.75 18.59 32.29
C PRO A 270 16.74 17.07 32.54
N THR A 271 17.86 16.50 32.97
CA THR A 271 17.89 15.08 33.37
C THR A 271 17.01 14.86 34.60
N GLY A 272 16.28 13.74 34.65
CA GLY A 272 15.40 13.41 35.78
C GLY A 272 13.97 13.96 35.72
N THR A 273 13.61 14.74 34.70
CA THR A 273 12.28 15.40 34.60
C THR A 273 11.24 14.63 33.78
N GLY A 274 11.45 13.33 33.52
CA GLY A 274 10.43 12.48 32.90
C GLY A 274 10.47 12.38 31.36
N LYS A 275 11.58 12.73 30.70
CA LYS A 275 11.79 12.49 29.25
C LYS A 275 11.56 11.04 28.86
N THR A 276 12.14 10.10 29.60
CA THR A 276 11.97 8.65 29.38
C THR A 276 10.52 8.22 29.57
N TRP A 277 9.82 8.78 30.57
CA TRP A 277 8.40 8.49 30.79
C TRP A 277 7.54 9.01 29.63
N THR A 278 7.81 10.21 29.13
CA THR A 278 7.10 10.78 27.97
C THR A 278 7.32 9.96 26.71
N ALA A 279 8.57 9.56 26.45
CA ALA A 279 8.92 8.65 25.37
C ALA A 279 8.16 7.32 25.48
N LEU A 280 8.04 6.77 26.67
CA LEU A 280 7.29 5.55 26.94
C LEU A 280 5.78 5.71 26.71
N GLN A 281 5.16 6.82 27.14
CA GLN A 281 3.73 7.05 26.89
C GLN A 281 3.44 7.23 25.40
N ARG A 282 4.29 7.95 24.67
CA ARG A 282 4.18 8.08 23.21
C ARG A 282 4.32 6.73 22.53
N ALA A 283 5.27 5.91 22.97
CA ALA A 283 5.43 4.54 22.49
C ALA A 283 4.16 3.70 22.74
N ARG A 284 3.55 3.77 23.93
CA ARG A 284 2.29 3.06 24.22
C ARG A 284 1.18 3.42 23.24
N THR A 285 0.98 4.71 22.97
CA THR A 285 -0.05 5.16 22.01
C THR A 285 0.19 4.54 20.63
N VAL A 286 1.42 4.54 20.13
CA VAL A 286 1.79 3.98 18.83
C VAL A 286 1.58 2.46 18.79
N LEU A 287 1.95 1.76 19.87
CA LEU A 287 1.75 0.32 20.01
C LEU A 287 0.25 -0.05 20.01
N THR A 288 -0.61 0.76 20.64
CA THR A 288 -2.07 0.51 20.60
C THR A 288 -2.68 0.66 19.19
N GLN A 289 -1.97 1.33 18.28
CA GLN A 289 -2.35 1.45 16.86
C GLN A 289 -1.82 0.27 16.02
N GLY A 290 -1.14 -0.71 16.64
CA GLY A 290 -0.52 -1.84 15.94
C GLY A 290 0.79 -1.48 15.21
N LEU A 291 1.35 -0.31 15.48
CA LEU A 291 2.59 0.19 14.88
C LEU A 291 3.79 -0.06 15.81
N LYS A 292 4.97 -0.14 15.21
CA LYS A 292 6.24 -0.37 15.91
C LYS A 292 6.85 0.94 16.41
N VAL A 293 7.71 0.83 17.41
CA VAL A 293 8.51 1.94 17.93
C VAL A 293 9.98 1.64 17.71
N LEU A 294 10.70 2.59 17.13
CA LEU A 294 12.14 2.51 16.96
C LEU A 294 12.81 3.50 17.91
N LEU A 295 13.64 3.01 18.82
CA LEU A 295 14.35 3.81 19.81
C LEU A 295 15.86 3.75 19.52
N LEU A 296 16.45 4.89 19.24
CA LEU A 296 17.89 5.05 19.11
C LEU A 296 18.50 5.44 20.44
N VAL A 297 19.59 4.77 20.79
CA VAL A 297 20.38 5.07 21.96
C VAL A 297 21.86 5.20 21.59
N PRO A 298 22.63 5.97 22.36
CA PRO A 298 24.02 6.22 22.04
C PRO A 298 24.94 5.02 22.16
N THR A 299 24.68 4.01 23.00
CA THR A 299 25.64 2.91 23.18
C THR A 299 24.96 1.55 23.22
N ARG A 300 25.73 0.51 22.88
CA ARG A 300 25.26 -0.89 22.96
C ARG A 300 24.94 -1.30 24.40
N ALA A 301 25.70 -0.79 25.37
CA ALA A 301 25.44 -1.02 26.79
C ALA A 301 24.08 -0.44 27.19
N LEU A 302 23.84 0.83 26.85
CA LEU A 302 22.58 1.51 27.13
C LEU A 302 21.41 0.84 26.40
N ALA A 303 21.59 0.35 25.17
CA ALA A 303 20.54 -0.37 24.46
C ALA A 303 20.04 -1.59 25.26
N SER A 304 20.97 -2.33 25.88
CA SER A 304 20.63 -3.53 26.65
C SER A 304 19.90 -3.17 27.94
N GLU A 305 20.34 -2.11 28.63
CA GLU A 305 19.70 -1.59 29.84
C GLU A 305 18.29 -1.03 29.57
N VAL A 306 18.15 -0.23 28.51
CA VAL A 306 16.87 0.35 28.09
C VAL A 306 15.91 -0.75 27.66
N ALA A 307 16.38 -1.81 26.99
CA ALA A 307 15.54 -2.95 26.64
C ALA A 307 14.95 -3.66 27.86
N GLN A 308 15.75 -3.91 28.90
CA GLN A 308 15.26 -4.52 30.14
C GLN A 308 14.22 -3.63 30.80
N THR A 309 14.50 -2.32 30.89
CA THR A 309 13.60 -1.35 31.51
C THR A 309 12.28 -1.22 30.75
N TRP A 310 12.33 -1.13 29.42
CA TRP A 310 11.15 -0.98 28.58
C TRP A 310 10.33 -2.26 28.49
N ALA A 311 10.98 -3.44 28.46
CA ALA A 311 10.28 -4.72 28.53
C ALA A 311 9.46 -4.86 29.82
N ALA A 312 10.03 -4.44 30.96
CA ALA A 312 9.31 -4.44 32.24
C ALA A 312 8.12 -3.46 32.23
N ALA A 313 8.25 -2.32 31.54
CA ALA A 313 7.22 -1.29 31.48
C ALA A 313 6.13 -1.55 30.40
N LEU A 314 6.39 -2.45 29.46
CA LEU A 314 5.55 -2.83 28.32
C LEU A 314 5.44 -4.36 28.22
N PRO A 315 4.81 -5.04 29.20
CA PRO A 315 4.80 -6.51 29.26
C PRO A 315 4.09 -7.16 28.06
N GLU A 316 3.16 -6.45 27.44
CA GLU A 316 2.41 -6.91 26.25
C GLU A 316 3.17 -6.73 24.93
N ALA A 317 4.33 -6.05 24.94
CA ALA A 317 5.09 -5.72 23.75
C ALA A 317 6.40 -6.51 23.68
N CYS A 318 6.76 -6.99 22.49
CA CYS A 318 8.06 -7.59 22.23
C CYS A 318 9.13 -6.50 22.12
N VAL A 319 9.82 -6.21 23.23
CA VAL A 319 10.92 -5.23 23.29
C VAL A 319 12.27 -5.92 23.12
N GLN A 320 13.07 -5.48 22.14
CA GLN A 320 14.37 -6.10 21.84
C GLN A 320 15.44 -5.07 21.48
N ALA A 321 16.64 -5.24 22.04
CA ALA A 321 17.84 -4.50 21.64
C ALA A 321 18.65 -5.28 20.60
N TYR A 322 18.92 -4.66 19.45
CA TYR A 322 19.76 -5.24 18.41
C TYR A 322 21.14 -4.62 18.42
N THR A 323 21.92 -5.02 19.40
CA THR A 323 23.27 -4.53 19.56
C THR A 323 24.26 -5.28 18.68
N ARG A 324 24.01 -6.54 18.27
CA ARG A 324 24.94 -7.40 17.51
C ARG A 324 24.60 -7.46 16.01
N ASP A 325 25.60 -7.72 15.17
CA ASP A 325 25.45 -7.74 13.71
C ASP A 325 24.66 -8.93 13.14
N ILE A 326 24.31 -9.92 13.97
CA ILE A 326 23.71 -11.21 13.55
C ILE A 326 22.17 -11.11 13.37
N ALA A 327 21.57 -9.93 13.55
CA ALA A 327 20.13 -9.77 13.46
C ALA A 327 19.62 -9.84 12.01
N GLN A 328 18.80 -10.85 11.71
CA GLN A 328 18.15 -11.03 10.41
C GLN A 328 16.86 -10.18 10.30
N PRO A 329 16.40 -9.85 9.08
CA PRO A 329 15.14 -9.10 8.87
C PRO A 329 13.93 -9.66 9.62
N ALA A 330 13.83 -10.99 9.74
CA ALA A 330 12.76 -11.65 10.47
C ALA A 330 12.72 -11.32 11.97
N HIS A 331 13.87 -11.01 12.58
CA HIS A 331 13.91 -10.62 13.98
C HIS A 331 13.27 -9.23 14.17
N TYR A 332 13.61 -8.26 13.32
CA TYR A 332 13.03 -6.91 13.39
C TYR A 332 11.50 -6.93 13.19
N ARG A 333 10.99 -7.79 12.30
CA ARG A 333 9.56 -7.94 12.06
C ARG A 333 8.79 -8.42 13.30
N ARG A 334 9.41 -9.21 14.17
CA ARG A 334 8.77 -9.80 15.37
C ARG A 334 8.77 -8.88 16.60
N SER A 335 9.55 -7.80 16.58
CA SER A 335 9.65 -6.88 17.72
C SER A 335 8.72 -5.70 17.53
N ASP A 336 8.04 -5.31 18.60
CA ASP A 336 7.15 -4.15 18.62
C ASP A 336 7.92 -2.88 19.00
N VAL A 337 8.92 -3.02 19.88
CA VAL A 337 9.90 -1.97 20.19
C VAL A 337 11.29 -2.46 19.83
N LEU A 338 11.93 -1.74 18.91
CA LEU A 338 13.29 -2.01 18.45
C LEU A 338 14.24 -0.96 19.04
N ILE A 339 15.26 -1.43 19.76
CA ILE A 339 16.27 -0.55 20.35
C ILE A 339 17.59 -0.74 19.60
N LEU A 340 18.04 0.30 18.92
CA LEU A 340 19.24 0.30 18.06
C LEU A 340 20.22 1.38 18.50
N THR A 341 21.49 1.24 18.11
CA THR A 341 22.37 2.41 18.06
C THR A 341 22.15 3.18 16.77
N THR A 342 22.54 4.46 16.75
CA THR A 342 22.49 5.31 15.56
C THR A 342 23.24 4.66 14.38
N GLU A 343 24.42 4.10 14.62
CA GLU A 343 25.24 3.43 13.60
C GLU A 343 24.54 2.19 13.03
N ARG A 344 23.82 1.44 13.88
CA ARG A 344 23.08 0.27 13.40
C ARG A 344 21.93 0.68 12.51
N LEU A 345 21.15 1.69 12.89
CA LEU A 345 20.09 2.20 12.02
C LEU A 345 20.67 2.75 10.71
N PHE A 346 21.79 3.48 10.77
CA PHE A 346 22.47 3.99 9.59
C PHE A 346 22.78 2.88 8.58
N LEU A 347 23.36 1.76 9.04
CA LEU A 347 23.64 0.60 8.18
C LEU A 347 22.37 -0.01 7.59
N LEU A 348 21.29 -0.11 8.36
CA LEU A 348 20.02 -0.65 7.90
C LEU A 348 19.35 0.26 6.86
N LEU A 349 19.44 1.59 7.02
CA LEU A 349 18.93 2.57 6.06
C LEU A 349 19.72 2.57 4.75
N ARG A 350 21.01 2.26 4.78
CA ARG A 350 21.79 2.05 3.53
C ARG A 350 21.36 0.79 2.76
N GLN A 351 20.67 -0.13 3.42
CA GLN A 351 20.06 -1.32 2.82
C GLN A 351 18.54 -1.28 2.95
N TRP A 352 17.94 -0.08 2.91
CA TRP A 352 16.55 0.14 3.26
C TRP A 352 15.59 -0.75 2.47
N GLU A 353 15.86 -1.05 1.20
CA GLU A 353 14.99 -1.90 0.36
C GLU A 353 14.75 -3.28 0.99
N ARG A 354 15.80 -3.86 1.60
CA ARG A 354 15.73 -5.15 2.31
C ARG A 354 14.98 -5.05 3.64
N HIS A 355 14.98 -3.87 4.25
CA HIS A 355 14.45 -3.62 5.59
C HIS A 355 13.13 -2.86 5.59
N HIS A 356 12.66 -2.40 4.43
CA HIS A 356 11.47 -1.57 4.27
C HIS A 356 10.23 -2.25 4.86
N ALA A 357 10.12 -3.57 4.69
CA ALA A 357 9.00 -4.37 5.17
C ALA A 357 8.64 -4.14 6.66
N TRP A 358 9.65 -4.01 7.53
CA TRP A 358 9.41 -3.75 8.96
C TRP A 358 9.55 -2.25 9.29
N MET A 359 10.41 -1.51 8.59
CA MET A 359 10.61 -0.08 8.86
C MET A 359 9.33 0.72 8.55
N ALA A 360 8.61 0.37 7.49
CA ALA A 360 7.34 0.99 7.14
C ALA A 360 6.21 0.70 8.15
N GLN A 361 6.42 -0.23 9.09
CA GLN A 361 5.52 -0.50 10.21
C GLN A 361 5.85 0.34 11.45
N VAL A 362 6.95 1.11 11.41
CA VAL A 362 7.33 2.00 12.52
C VAL A 362 6.43 3.22 12.51
N GLY A 363 5.73 3.45 13.62
CA GLY A 363 4.87 4.63 13.82
C GLY A 363 5.51 5.73 14.67
N LEU A 364 6.71 5.49 15.21
CA LEU A 364 7.47 6.50 15.97
C LEU A 364 8.97 6.17 15.98
N LEU A 365 9.78 7.15 15.61
CA LEU A 365 11.22 7.15 15.85
C LEU A 365 11.50 7.99 17.09
N ILE A 366 12.20 7.42 18.07
CA ILE A 366 12.68 8.13 19.25
C ILE A 366 14.20 8.17 19.16
N ILE A 367 14.79 9.35 19.24
CA ILE A 367 16.24 9.53 19.27
C ILE A 367 16.62 10.02 20.65
N ASP A 368 17.05 9.10 21.52
CA ASP A 368 17.55 9.47 22.83
C ASP A 368 18.92 10.15 22.70
N GLU A 369 19.18 11.10 23.59
CA GLU A 369 20.39 11.92 23.60
C GLU A 369 20.67 12.63 22.26
N PHE A 370 19.64 13.28 21.69
CA PHE A 370 19.76 14.03 20.44
C PHE A 370 20.88 15.10 20.46
N ARG A 371 21.33 15.54 21.65
CA ARG A 371 22.52 16.40 21.82
C ARG A 371 23.77 15.89 21.08
N LEU A 372 23.86 14.59 20.80
CA LEU A 372 24.96 14.00 20.04
C LEU A 372 25.05 14.50 18.59
N ILE A 373 24.06 15.22 18.08
CA ILE A 373 24.15 15.90 16.78
C ILE A 373 25.33 16.88 16.73
N ALA A 374 25.72 17.45 17.88
CA ALA A 374 26.85 18.36 18.01
C ALA A 374 28.19 17.64 18.31
N ASP A 375 28.19 16.31 18.43
CA ASP A 375 29.41 15.53 18.67
C ASP A 375 30.28 15.46 17.41
N ALA A 376 31.58 15.73 17.55
CA ALA A 376 32.51 15.78 16.43
C ALA A 376 32.69 14.43 15.70
N SER A 377 32.48 13.32 16.39
CA SER A 377 32.67 11.97 15.85
C SER A 377 31.37 11.30 15.42
N ARG A 378 30.27 11.56 16.15
CA ARG A 378 29.00 10.85 15.98
C ARG A 378 27.89 11.71 15.37
N GLY A 379 28.03 13.03 15.42
CA GLY A 379 27.02 13.98 14.94
C GLY A 379 26.69 13.79 13.46
N ALA A 380 27.71 13.65 12.61
CA ALA A 380 27.52 13.41 11.18
C ALA A 380 26.72 12.12 10.87
N THR A 381 26.91 11.07 11.68
CA THR A 381 26.14 9.82 11.50
C THR A 381 24.69 10.01 11.93
N LEU A 382 24.44 10.74 13.03
CA LEU A 382 23.08 11.03 13.49
C LEU A 382 22.32 11.93 12.51
N ASP A 383 22.98 12.95 11.98
CA ASP A 383 22.47 13.85 10.94
C ASP A 383 22.04 13.06 9.69
N ALA A 384 22.97 12.27 9.15
CA ALA A 384 22.70 11.44 7.97
C ALA A 384 21.59 10.40 8.23
N THR A 385 21.57 9.76 9.40
CA THR A 385 20.55 8.78 9.78
C THR A 385 19.16 9.41 9.87
N SER A 386 19.06 10.56 10.54
CA SER A 386 17.78 11.26 10.73
C SER A 386 17.26 11.81 9.40
N THR A 387 18.15 12.35 8.57
CA THR A 387 17.83 12.84 7.22
C THR A 387 17.30 11.71 6.34
N LEU A 388 18.03 10.58 6.27
CA LEU A 388 17.59 9.41 5.51
C LEU A 388 16.25 8.85 6.03
N TRP A 389 16.05 8.82 7.34
CA TRP A 389 14.77 8.41 7.93
C TRP A 389 13.62 9.32 7.51
N CYS A 390 13.79 10.64 7.62
CA CYS A 390 12.78 11.60 7.22
C CYS A 390 12.47 11.54 5.71
N VAL A 391 13.45 11.21 4.86
CA VAL A 391 13.24 11.03 3.42
C VAL A 391 12.48 9.75 3.11
N LEU A 392 12.84 8.63 3.75
CA LEU A 392 12.26 7.31 3.47
C LEU A 392 10.90 7.08 4.15
N PHE A 393 10.72 7.67 5.34
CA PHE A 393 9.54 7.53 6.18
C PHE A 393 8.98 8.92 6.57
N PRO A 394 8.63 9.76 5.59
CA PRO A 394 8.28 11.16 5.81
C PRO A 394 7.02 11.35 6.63
N THR A 395 6.24 10.30 6.90
CA THR A 395 5.01 10.33 7.71
C THR A 395 5.23 9.90 9.17
N VAL A 396 6.39 9.31 9.49
CA VAL A 396 6.67 8.80 10.84
C VAL A 396 7.14 9.95 11.74
N PRO A 397 6.48 10.20 12.89
CA PRO A 397 6.93 11.22 13.84
C PRO A 397 8.28 10.86 14.45
N LEU A 398 9.12 11.89 14.63
CA LEU A 398 10.38 11.82 15.35
C LEU A 398 10.24 12.53 16.71
N LEU A 399 10.56 11.82 17.79
CA LEU A 399 10.69 12.36 19.13
C LEU A 399 12.17 12.41 19.50
N ALA A 400 12.70 13.59 19.79
CA ALA A 400 14.09 13.82 20.16
C ALA A 400 14.17 14.39 21.58
N PRO A 401 14.22 13.54 22.63
CA PRO A 401 14.49 14.01 23.97
C PRO A 401 15.96 14.38 24.13
N THR A 402 16.24 15.53 24.74
CA THR A 402 17.60 15.96 25.05
C THR A 402 17.66 16.75 26.36
N ALA A 403 18.73 16.55 27.13
CA ALA A 403 18.99 17.33 28.36
C ALA A 403 19.58 18.71 28.08
N THR A 404 20.33 18.82 26.98
CA THR A 404 21.09 20.00 26.63
C THR A 404 20.98 20.22 25.12
N CYS A 405 20.69 21.45 24.73
CA CYS A 405 20.53 21.82 23.35
C CYS A 405 20.95 23.28 23.19
N GLY A 406 22.08 23.53 22.52
CA GLY A 406 22.60 24.89 22.38
C GLY A 406 21.67 25.80 21.58
N ASN A 407 21.14 25.28 20.45
CA ASN A 407 20.28 26.03 19.53
C ASN A 407 18.99 25.25 19.21
N PRO A 408 18.06 25.12 20.16
CA PRO A 408 16.85 24.30 19.99
C PRO A 408 15.97 24.77 18.82
N ASP A 409 15.88 26.07 18.56
CA ASP A 409 15.11 26.59 17.42
C ASP A 409 15.73 26.21 16.08
N VAL A 410 17.06 26.21 15.97
CA VAL A 410 17.77 25.81 14.75
C VAL A 410 17.58 24.32 14.49
N ILE A 411 17.73 23.51 15.54
CA ILE A 411 17.53 22.05 15.47
C ILE A 411 16.08 21.73 15.14
N ALA A 412 15.14 22.46 15.71
CA ALA A 412 13.73 22.34 15.36
C ALA A 412 13.51 22.66 13.87
N ARG A 413 13.96 23.82 13.37
CA ARG A 413 13.81 24.14 11.95
C ARG A 413 14.46 23.10 11.02
N TRP A 414 15.61 22.56 11.40
CA TRP A 414 16.27 21.49 10.66
C TRP A 414 15.46 20.19 10.66
N LEU A 415 14.97 19.75 11.82
CA LEU A 415 14.09 18.56 11.95
C LEU A 415 12.73 18.74 11.26
N ALA A 416 12.29 19.98 11.05
CA ALA A 416 11.05 20.33 10.38
C ALA A 416 11.19 20.47 8.86
N ALA A 417 12.43 20.39 8.34
CA ALA A 417 12.82 20.64 6.96
C ALA A 417 11.90 21.66 6.24
N GLU A 418 11.97 22.92 6.67
CA GLU A 418 11.06 24.05 6.31
C GLU A 418 10.74 24.25 4.81
N HIS A 419 11.41 23.54 3.90
CA HIS A 419 11.22 23.62 2.44
C HIS A 419 10.33 22.50 1.84
N ASP A 420 9.88 21.51 2.63
CA ASP A 420 8.93 20.49 2.16
C ASP A 420 7.54 20.72 2.80
N PRO A 421 6.50 21.11 2.03
CA PRO A 421 5.15 21.33 2.55
C PRO A 421 4.51 20.06 3.15
N GLY A 422 5.11 18.87 2.95
CA GLY A 422 4.72 17.62 3.63
C GLY A 422 5.49 17.31 4.93
N CYS A 423 6.44 18.16 5.33
CA CYS A 423 7.26 17.93 6.52
C CYS A 423 6.47 18.22 7.82
N PRO A 424 6.75 17.49 8.92
CA PRO A 424 6.04 17.70 10.17
C PRO A 424 6.40 19.06 10.78
N ARG A 425 5.37 19.75 11.26
CA ARG A 425 5.56 20.87 12.20
C ARG A 425 6.32 20.38 13.44
N ILE A 426 7.08 21.27 14.08
CA ILE A 426 7.72 20.96 15.35
C ILE A 426 7.05 21.66 16.51
N VAL A 427 6.87 20.92 17.59
CA VAL A 427 6.52 21.46 18.89
C VAL A 427 7.77 21.42 19.75
N LEU A 428 8.29 22.59 20.05
CA LEU A 428 9.28 22.79 21.10
C LEU A 428 8.56 22.69 22.45
N LEU A 429 8.93 21.71 23.25
CA LEU A 429 8.43 21.56 24.62
C LEU A 429 9.61 21.88 25.54
N THR A 430 9.59 23.10 26.08
CA THR A 430 10.58 23.61 27.04
C THR A 430 10.20 23.30 28.47
#